data_AF-A0A197SKU8-F1
#
_entry.id   AF-A0A197SKU8-F1
#
_cell.length_a   1.000
_cell.length_b   1.000
_cell.length_c   1.000
_cell.angle_alpha   90.00
_cell.angle_beta   90.00
_cell.angle_gamma   90.00
#
_symmetry.space_group_name_H-M   'P 1'
#
loop_
_entity.id
_entity.type
_entity.pdbx_description
1 polymer ?
#
loop_
_entity_poly.entity_id
_entity_poly.type
_entity_poly.pdbx_seq_one_letter_code
_entity_poly.pdbx_strand_id
1 'polypeptide(L)'
;MRQVRILVVAVISAGVLGGAGMLAPADAATSAAPNAAGCAQTRPFLSQGDRGTCVRYLQQKLTDQGIGTRVDGVFGSGTAKSVKTFQYACGYRGRDVDGLVGPRTWAGLLDHACV
;
A
#
# COMPACT_ATOMS: atom_id res chain seq x y z
N MET A 1 18.08 7.74 -12.22
CA MET A 1 17.53 7.91 -13.59
C MET A 1 16.67 6.70 -13.92
N ARG A 2 15.34 6.82 -13.90
CA ARG A 2 14.44 5.83 -14.51
C ARG A 2 13.23 6.58 -15.06
N GLN A 3 13.45 7.15 -16.24
CA GLN A 3 12.54 8.03 -16.95
C GLN A 3 11.30 7.27 -17.44
N VAL A 4 10.16 7.79 -17.03
CA VAL A 4 8.88 7.98 -17.75
C VAL A 4 8.89 7.52 -19.21
N ARG A 5 8.11 6.47 -19.50
CA ARG A 5 7.60 6.12 -20.83
C ARG A 5 6.29 5.36 -20.62
N ILE A 6 5.14 5.95 -20.93
CA ILE A 6 4.08 5.29 -21.72
C ILE A 6 3.19 6.38 -22.30
N LEU A 7 3.00 6.22 -23.60
CA LEU A 7 2.40 7.09 -24.58
C LEU A 7 0.92 7.39 -24.30
N VAL A 8 0.57 8.65 -24.53
CA VAL A 8 -0.76 9.13 -24.92
C VAL A 8 -1.33 8.23 -26.01
N VAL A 9 -2.51 7.66 -25.80
CA VAL A 9 -3.29 7.00 -26.85
C VAL A 9 -4.73 7.53 -26.85
N ALA A 10 -5.00 8.25 -27.94
CA ALA A 10 -6.27 8.40 -28.67
C ALA A 10 -7.54 8.82 -27.92
N VAL A 11 -7.91 10.09 -28.16
CA VAL A 11 -9.28 10.58 -28.24
C VAL A 11 -10.08 9.71 -29.23
N ILE A 12 -11.19 9.14 -28.77
CA ILE A 12 -12.28 8.67 -29.64
C ILE A 12 -13.54 9.44 -29.25
N SER A 13 -13.87 10.41 -30.09
CA SER A 13 -15.11 11.17 -30.03
C SER A 13 -16.26 10.29 -30.53
N ALA A 14 -17.27 10.08 -29.69
CA ALA A 14 -18.58 9.60 -30.13
C ALA A 14 -19.64 10.38 -29.34
N GLY A 15 -20.45 11.17 -30.05
CA GLY A 15 -21.43 12.08 -29.47
C GLY A 15 -22.63 11.36 -28.84
N VAL A 16 -23.22 12.01 -27.84
CA VAL A 16 -24.56 11.70 -27.34
C VAL A 16 -25.37 13.00 -27.32
N LEU A 17 -26.47 13.03 -28.07
CA LEU A 17 -27.50 14.06 -28.07
C LEU A 17 -28.76 13.48 -27.44
N GLY A 18 -29.25 14.11 -26.36
CA GLY A 18 -30.64 14.02 -25.92
C GLY A 18 -30.92 13.14 -24.70
N GLY A 19 -31.49 13.77 -23.66
CA GLY A 19 -32.15 13.07 -22.55
C GLY A 19 -32.15 13.85 -21.24
N ALA A 20 -33.18 14.69 -21.02
CA ALA A 20 -33.46 15.29 -19.72
C ALA A 20 -33.88 14.18 -18.73
N GLY A 21 -33.07 13.98 -17.69
CA GLY A 21 -33.29 13.02 -16.63
C GLY A 21 -32.37 13.37 -15.46
N MET A 22 -32.91 14.17 -14.55
CA MET A 22 -32.48 14.25 -13.16
C MET A 22 -32.03 12.89 -12.61
N LEU A 23 -30.78 12.78 -12.15
CA LEU A 23 -30.28 11.93 -11.05
C LEU A 23 -28.74 11.95 -11.02
N ALA A 24 -28.22 12.54 -9.95
CA ALA A 24 -26.89 12.38 -9.35
C ALA A 24 -25.63 12.52 -10.25
N PRO A 25 -24.70 13.46 -9.94
CA PRO A 25 -23.31 13.19 -10.27
C PRO A 25 -22.92 11.90 -9.55
N ALA A 26 -22.54 10.87 -10.32
CA ALA A 26 -21.84 9.71 -9.79
C ALA A 26 -20.44 10.19 -9.35
N ASP A 27 -20.38 10.78 -8.17
CA ASP A 27 -19.22 10.86 -7.30
C ASP A 27 -18.76 9.42 -7.02
N ALA A 28 -17.97 8.85 -7.94
CA ALA A 28 -17.44 7.49 -7.82
C ALA A 28 -15.93 7.44 -8.10
N ALA A 29 -15.21 8.51 -7.77
CA ALA A 29 -13.76 8.48 -7.60
C ALA A 29 -13.32 8.89 -6.18
N THR A 30 -14.23 8.89 -5.21
CA THR A 30 -13.87 8.97 -3.78
C THR A 30 -14.40 7.75 -3.05
N SER A 31 -13.59 6.67 -2.99
CA SER A 31 -13.71 5.60 -1.97
C SER A 31 -12.58 4.58 -2.11
N ALA A 32 -11.33 5.06 -2.15
CA ALA A 32 -10.15 4.23 -1.90
C ALA A 32 -9.34 4.81 -0.73
N ALA A 33 -9.91 4.66 0.47
CA ALA A 33 -9.24 4.66 1.76
C ALA A 33 -8.62 5.98 2.28
N PRO A 34 -9.42 6.86 2.95
CA PRO A 34 -8.88 7.93 3.80
C PRO A 34 -7.95 7.43 4.92
N ASN A 35 -8.00 6.13 5.19
CA ASN A 35 -7.29 5.41 6.24
C ASN A 35 -6.01 4.68 5.77
N ALA A 36 -5.79 4.48 4.46
CA ALA A 36 -4.52 3.95 3.93
C ALA A 36 -3.51 5.08 3.65
N ALA A 37 -4.01 6.19 3.09
CA ALA A 37 -3.22 7.40 2.87
C ALA A 37 -2.64 7.94 4.19
N GLY A 38 -3.44 7.95 5.26
CA GLY A 38 -2.97 8.34 6.59
C GLY A 38 -1.78 7.50 7.09
N CYS A 39 -1.79 6.20 6.86
CA CYS A 39 -0.71 5.31 7.30
C CYS A 39 0.56 5.47 6.45
N ALA A 40 0.42 5.73 5.14
CA ALA A 40 1.55 6.04 4.26
C ALA A 40 2.22 7.38 4.59
N GLN A 41 1.44 8.37 5.05
CA GLN A 41 1.93 9.68 5.46
C GLN A 41 2.56 9.65 6.86
N THR A 42 1.85 9.08 7.84
CA THR A 42 2.30 9.06 9.24
C THR A 42 3.38 8.01 9.50
N ARG A 43 3.47 6.97 8.65
CA ARG A 43 4.44 5.87 8.75
C ARG A 43 4.58 5.38 10.20
N PRO A 44 3.46 5.01 10.86
CA PRO A 44 3.46 4.74 12.29
C PRO A 44 4.29 3.49 12.59
N PHE A 45 4.82 3.41 13.81
CA PHE A 45 5.41 2.17 14.28
C PHE A 45 4.31 1.11 14.43
N LEU A 46 4.49 -0.03 13.76
CA LEU A 46 3.61 -1.19 13.91
C LEU A 46 4.40 -2.40 14.40
N SER A 47 3.77 -3.17 15.27
CA SER A 47 4.35 -4.29 15.98
C SER A 47 3.30 -5.37 16.26
N GLN A 48 3.75 -6.54 16.71
CA GLN A 48 2.86 -7.64 17.03
C GLN A 48 1.85 -7.25 18.12
N GLY A 49 0.57 -7.51 17.85
CA GLY A 49 -0.54 -7.10 18.71
C GLY A 49 -1.34 -5.92 18.14
N ASP A 50 -0.72 -5.09 17.29
CA ASP A 50 -1.40 -3.95 16.66
C ASP A 50 -2.51 -4.39 15.70
N ARG A 51 -3.54 -3.55 15.59
CA ARG A 51 -4.70 -3.82 14.74
C ARG A 51 -5.19 -2.55 14.08
N GLY A 52 -5.84 -2.72 12.94
CA GLY A 52 -6.56 -1.64 12.27
C GLY A 52 -6.12 -1.42 10.83
N THR A 53 -6.43 -0.23 10.33
CA THR A 53 -6.30 0.10 8.91
C THR A 53 -4.84 0.19 8.47
N CYS A 54 -3.95 0.67 9.34
CA CYS A 54 -2.50 0.71 9.04
C CYS A 54 -1.88 -0.68 8.96
N VAL A 55 -2.32 -1.61 9.80
CA VAL A 55 -1.87 -3.00 9.71
C VAL A 55 -2.37 -3.65 8.43
N ARG A 56 -3.63 -3.38 8.06
CA ARG A 56 -4.18 -3.88 6.79
C ARG A 56 -3.40 -3.33 5.59
N TYR A 57 -3.06 -2.04 5.63
CA TYR A 57 -2.26 -1.38 4.60
C TYR A 57 -0.85 -1.98 4.51
N LEU A 58 -0.20 -2.22 5.65
CA LEU A 58 1.08 -2.93 5.71
C LEU A 58 0.99 -4.32 5.04
N GLN A 59 -0.03 -5.10 5.39
CA GLN A 59 -0.21 -6.45 4.85
C GLN A 59 -0.44 -6.44 3.33
N GLN A 60 -1.19 -5.46 2.82
CA GLN A 60 -1.35 -5.24 1.38
C GLN A 60 0.02 -4.96 0.74
N LYS A 61 0.81 -4.06 1.32
CA LYS A 61 2.14 -3.73 0.79
C LYS A 61 3.11 -4.91 0.81
N LEU A 62 3.08 -5.74 1.84
CA LEU A 62 3.86 -6.98 1.89
C LEU A 62 3.44 -7.95 0.77
N THR A 63 2.13 -8.04 0.51
CA THR A 63 1.59 -8.85 -0.60
C THR A 63 2.03 -8.30 -1.95
N ASP A 64 2.07 -6.97 -2.13
CA ASP A 64 2.57 -6.32 -3.34
C ASP A 64 4.07 -6.63 -3.59
N GLN A 65 4.84 -6.93 -2.54
CA GLN A 65 6.24 -7.39 -2.65
C GLN A 65 6.36 -8.89 -2.98
N GLY A 66 5.24 -9.59 -3.22
CA GLY A 66 5.20 -11.03 -3.45
C GLY A 66 5.33 -11.87 -2.18
N ILE A 67 5.23 -11.26 -1.00
CA ILE A 67 5.28 -11.98 0.27
C ILE A 67 3.86 -12.39 0.63
N GLY A 68 3.60 -13.69 0.70
CA GLY A 68 2.28 -14.24 1.02
C GLY A 68 1.83 -13.86 2.44
N THR A 69 1.09 -12.75 2.56
CA THR A 69 0.61 -12.23 3.84
C THR A 69 -0.91 -12.18 3.85
N ARG A 70 -1.53 -12.66 4.93
CA ARG A 70 -2.97 -12.52 5.13
C ARG A 70 -3.32 -11.06 5.43
N VAL A 71 -4.27 -10.49 4.69
CA VAL A 71 -4.75 -9.11 4.86
C VAL A 71 -6.01 -9.09 5.73
N ASP A 72 -5.84 -9.23 7.03
CA ASP A 72 -6.92 -9.24 8.03
C ASP A 72 -6.94 -8.00 8.93
N GLY A 73 -5.93 -7.13 8.83
CA GLY A 73 -5.76 -5.95 9.67
C GLY A 73 -5.30 -6.28 11.09
N VAL A 74 -4.77 -7.47 11.33
CA VAL A 74 -4.25 -7.91 12.63
C VAL A 74 -2.77 -8.27 12.53
N PHE A 75 -1.95 -7.64 13.36
CA PHE A 75 -0.51 -7.89 13.38
C PHE A 75 -0.24 -9.11 14.26
N GLY A 76 -0.53 -10.29 13.71
CA GLY A 76 -0.21 -11.57 14.33
C GLY A 76 1.20 -12.07 13.99
N SER A 77 1.50 -13.30 14.43
CA SER A 77 2.77 -13.97 14.13
C SER A 77 3.03 -14.18 12.63
N GLY A 78 1.97 -14.37 11.82
CA GLY A 78 2.07 -14.47 10.36
C GLY A 78 2.53 -13.15 9.72
N THR A 79 1.97 -12.03 10.15
CA THR A 79 2.39 -10.68 9.72
C THR A 79 3.82 -10.41 10.17
N ALA A 80 4.17 -10.72 11.42
CA ALA A 80 5.54 -10.56 11.93
C ALA A 80 6.58 -11.35 11.11
N LYS A 81 6.28 -12.60 10.75
CA LYS A 81 7.14 -13.40 9.87
C LYS A 81 7.30 -12.74 8.51
N SER A 82 6.20 -12.26 7.92
CA SER A 82 6.21 -11.58 6.63
C SER A 82 7.06 -10.30 6.64
N VAL A 83 6.94 -9.50 7.71
CA VAL A 83 7.78 -8.30 7.92
C VAL A 83 9.25 -8.68 8.00
N LYS A 84 9.60 -9.74 8.76
CA LYS A 84 10.99 -10.21 8.84
C LYS A 84 11.51 -10.69 7.50
N THR A 85 10.72 -11.45 6.73
CA THR A 85 11.07 -11.86 5.37
C THR A 85 11.33 -10.65 4.48
N PHE A 86 10.46 -9.65 4.53
CA PHE A 86 10.66 -8.40 3.81
C PHE A 86 11.96 -7.70 4.24
N GLN A 87 12.22 -7.64 5.54
CA GLN A 87 13.43 -7.03 6.07
C GLN A 87 14.69 -7.78 5.58
N TYR A 88 14.71 -9.11 5.61
CA TYR A 88 15.81 -9.88 5.04
C TYR A 88 16.03 -9.58 3.55
N ALA A 89 14.92 -9.51 2.78
CA ALA A 89 14.94 -9.18 1.35
C ALA A 89 15.46 -7.76 1.08
N CYS A 90 15.15 -6.81 1.97
CA CYS A 90 15.67 -5.45 1.92
C CYS A 90 17.11 -5.29 2.42
N GLY A 91 17.83 -6.37 2.74
CA GLY A 91 19.23 -6.28 3.13
C GLY A 91 19.50 -6.10 4.62
N TYR A 92 18.47 -5.97 5.47
CA TYR A 92 18.65 -5.87 6.92
C TYR A 92 19.29 -7.14 7.50
N ARG A 93 20.15 -6.99 8.52
CA ARG A 93 20.92 -8.10 9.12
C ARG A 93 20.91 -8.02 10.64
N GLY A 94 21.13 -9.16 11.30
CA GLY A 94 21.28 -9.23 12.75
C GLY A 94 20.05 -8.67 13.48
N ARG A 95 20.28 -7.64 14.31
CA ARG A 95 19.24 -7.04 15.16
C ARG A 95 18.26 -6.13 14.41
N ASP A 96 18.56 -5.74 13.17
CA ASP A 96 17.68 -4.90 12.33
C ASP A 96 16.49 -5.68 11.74
N VAL A 97 16.44 -7.01 11.93
CA VAL A 97 15.31 -7.88 11.54
C VAL A 97 14.45 -8.19 12.77
N ASP A 98 14.11 -7.13 13.48
CA ASP A 98 13.33 -7.16 14.72
C ASP A 98 11.85 -7.50 14.48
N GLY A 99 11.35 -7.34 13.25
CA GLY A 99 9.95 -7.56 12.90
C GLY A 99 9.01 -6.41 13.29
N LEU A 100 9.54 -5.27 13.73
CA LEU A 100 8.81 -4.01 13.84
C LEU A 100 8.84 -3.27 12.50
N VAL A 101 7.75 -2.57 12.24
CA VAL A 101 7.62 -1.72 11.06
C VAL A 101 7.88 -0.28 11.48
N GLY A 102 9.12 0.15 11.29
CA GLY A 102 9.54 1.53 11.48
C GLY A 102 9.72 2.29 10.16
N PRO A 103 10.21 3.54 10.22
CA PRO A 103 10.41 4.39 9.05
C PRO A 103 11.24 3.76 7.94
N ARG A 104 12.24 2.95 8.30
CA ARG A 104 13.09 2.19 7.37
C ARG A 104 12.31 1.11 6.63
N THR A 105 11.52 0.32 7.35
CA THR A 105 10.64 -0.70 6.75
C THR A 105 9.60 -0.04 5.83
N TRP A 106 9.01 1.08 6.25
CA TRP A 106 8.08 1.85 5.43
C TRP A 106 8.73 2.41 4.17
N ALA A 107 9.96 2.94 4.26
CA ALA A 107 10.70 3.43 3.08
C ALA A 107 10.99 2.30 2.08
N GLY A 108 11.33 1.10 2.57
CA GLY A 108 11.45 -0.07 1.72
C GLY A 108 10.14 -0.42 1.01
N LEU A 109 9.00 -0.39 1.72
CA LEU A 109 7.69 -0.79 1.17
C LEU A 109 7.08 0.24 0.21
N LEU A 110 7.29 1.54 0.48
CA LEU A 110 6.62 2.63 -0.24
C LEU A 110 7.52 3.30 -1.26
N ASP A 111 8.78 3.52 -0.90
CA ASP A 111 9.75 4.25 -1.72
C ASP A 111 10.66 3.27 -2.51
N HIS A 112 10.47 1.94 -2.33
CA HIS A 112 11.34 0.88 -2.85
C HIS A 112 12.82 1.07 -2.49
N ALA A 113 13.06 1.76 -1.38
CA ALA A 113 14.38 2.11 -0.88
C ALA A 113 14.85 1.08 0.15
N CYS A 114 15.08 -0.15 -0.31
CA CYS A 114 15.82 -1.14 0.47
C CYS A 114 17.29 -0.71 0.60
N VAL A 115 17.97 -1.22 1.64
CA VAL A 115 19.36 -0.89 1.97
C VAL A 115 20.38 -1.81 1.30
#